data_AF-A0A822DRZ8-F1
#
_entry.id   AF-A0A822DRZ8-F1
#
_cell.length_a   1.000
_cell.length_b   1.000
_cell.length_c   1.000
_cell.angle_alpha   90.00
_cell.angle_beta   90.00
_cell.angle_gamma   90.00
#
_symmetry.space_group_name_H-M   'P 1'
#
loop_
_entity.id
_entity.type
_entity.pdbx_description
1 polymer ?
#
loop_
_entity_poly.entity_id
_entity_poly.type
_entity_poly.pdbx_seq_one_letter_code
_entity_poly.pdbx_strand_id
1 'polypeptide(L)'
;MAGMSKLPAVYRHGFVLASSMALSYWVTVKWLHERSKQLLAKDINSSMKSHLAKKDRNVAVDKNFFRKLIILLKILVPKVFCGESLFLVLVAASLVARTYADVWMIKNSTSVESAIIGRSSVLFKECLGRFAYAMPWIALVNNALKYTLEELKLRFRKRLSLYLYDQYLKGYTYYQINTLDSRISNIDQLLTQDVEKFCTSVADLYTNISKPFLDIIIYARKLSGSIGPSGPSLLVLYLVCSGLVLTR
;
A
#
# COMPACT_ATOMS: atom_id res chain seq x y z
N MET A 1 75.98 45.99 -4.76
CA MET A 1 76.48 46.73 -3.58
C MET A 1 76.37 45.78 -2.39
N ALA A 2 77.38 44.93 -2.22
CA ALA A 2 78.60 45.17 -1.44
C ALA A 2 78.35 44.92 0.06
N GLY A 3 78.94 43.83 0.57
CA GLY A 3 79.10 43.60 2.01
C GLY A 3 78.25 42.49 2.59
N MET A 4 78.54 41.23 2.26
CA MET A 4 78.47 40.10 3.21
C MET A 4 79.10 38.84 2.61
N SER A 5 80.34 39.00 2.14
CA SER A 5 81.31 37.92 2.00
C SER A 5 81.84 37.57 3.39
N LYS A 6 81.24 36.55 4.03
CA LYS A 6 81.82 35.63 5.05
C LYS A 6 80.71 35.05 5.93
N LEU A 7 80.11 33.94 5.48
CA LEU A 7 79.41 32.98 6.33
C LEU A 7 79.83 31.58 5.87
N PRO A 8 80.22 30.67 6.78
CA PRO A 8 80.81 29.37 6.44
C PRO A 8 79.82 28.51 5.65
N ALA A 9 80.32 27.74 4.67
CA ALA A 9 79.55 26.85 3.80
C ALA A 9 78.63 25.87 4.55
N VAL A 10 78.90 25.65 5.84
CA VAL A 10 78.12 24.82 6.77
C VAL A 10 76.67 25.30 6.95
N TYR A 11 76.40 26.61 6.88
CA TYR A 11 75.04 27.16 7.12
C TYR A 11 74.07 27.03 5.93
N ARG A 12 74.58 26.97 4.69
CA ARG A 12 73.72 26.77 3.49
C ARG A 12 73.17 25.35 3.39
N HIS A 13 73.93 24.34 3.82
CA HIS A 13 73.48 22.94 3.80
C HIS A 13 72.50 22.62 4.93
N GLY A 14 72.65 23.26 6.12
CA GLY A 14 71.73 23.08 7.25
C GLY A 14 70.30 23.59 6.98
N PHE A 15 70.15 24.72 6.27
CA PHE A 15 68.83 25.26 5.93
C PHE A 15 68.07 24.39 4.91
N VAL A 16 68.77 23.81 3.93
CA VAL A 16 68.19 22.89 2.93
C VAL A 16 67.75 21.57 3.57
N LEU A 17 68.52 21.05 4.54
CA LEU A 17 68.15 19.86 5.30
C LEU A 17 66.94 20.10 6.20
N ALA A 18 66.89 21.22 6.93
CA ALA A 18 65.76 21.57 7.80
C ALA A 18 64.46 21.79 7.02
N SER A 19 64.52 22.44 5.86
CA SER A 19 63.36 22.66 4.99
C SER A 19 62.86 21.37 4.33
N SER A 20 63.76 20.44 3.97
CA SER A 20 63.41 19.09 3.51
C SER A 20 62.70 18.27 4.60
N MET A 21 63.18 18.34 5.85
CA MET A 21 62.56 17.66 7.00
C MET A 21 61.18 18.24 7.35
N ALA A 22 61.00 19.56 7.25
CA ALA A 22 59.71 20.19 7.48
C ALA A 22 58.68 19.83 6.40
N LEU A 23 59.11 19.74 5.13
CA LEU A 23 58.25 19.31 4.03
C LEU A 23 57.88 17.83 4.15
N SER A 24 58.81 16.95 4.53
CA SER A 24 58.51 15.52 4.73
C SER A 24 57.58 15.31 5.92
N TYR A 25 57.76 16.06 7.01
CA TYR A 25 56.83 16.07 8.14
C TYR A 25 55.43 16.59 7.74
N TRP A 26 55.36 17.69 7.00
CA TRP A 26 54.08 18.24 6.55
C TRP A 26 53.34 17.31 5.58
N VAL A 27 54.06 16.68 4.64
CA VAL A 27 53.48 15.72 3.68
C VAL A 27 52.98 14.47 4.41
N THR A 28 53.74 13.93 5.37
CA THR A 28 53.33 12.74 6.13
C THR A 28 52.11 13.02 7.02
N VAL A 29 52.06 14.18 7.70
CA VAL A 29 50.89 14.59 8.49
C VAL A 29 49.67 14.85 7.62
N LYS A 30 49.84 15.56 6.49
CA LYS A 30 48.73 15.82 5.55
C LYS A 30 48.20 14.51 4.97
N TRP A 31 49.08 13.59 4.60
CA TRP A 31 48.71 12.27 4.10
C TRP A 31 47.99 11.41 5.15
N LEU A 32 48.44 11.44 6.41
CA LEU A 32 47.75 10.77 7.52
C LEU A 32 46.34 11.34 7.75
N HIS A 33 46.18 12.66 7.64
CA HIS A 33 44.90 13.35 7.82
C HIS A 33 43.92 13.08 6.67
N GLU A 34 44.40 13.07 5.43
CA GLU A 34 43.58 12.67 4.27
C GLU A 34 43.14 11.20 4.38
N ARG A 35 44.05 10.33 4.82
CA ARG A 35 43.78 8.90 5.00
C ARG A 35 42.79 8.62 6.13
N SER A 36 42.86 9.36 7.25
CA SER A 36 41.90 9.22 8.35
C SER A 36 40.50 9.69 7.96
N LYS A 37 40.38 10.78 7.18
CA LYS A 37 39.09 11.20 6.61
C LYS A 37 38.49 10.14 5.68
N GLN A 38 39.30 9.50 4.85
CA GLN A 38 38.83 8.42 3.97
C GLN A 38 38.36 7.19 4.75
N LEU A 39 39.06 6.84 5.83
CA LEU A 39 38.66 5.73 6.72
C LEU A 39 37.34 6.03 7.44
N LEU A 40 37.20 7.21 8.04
CA LEU A 40 35.95 7.64 8.68
C LEU A 40 34.77 7.68 7.70
N ALA A 41 34.99 8.21 6.50
CA ALA A 41 33.96 8.21 5.45
C ALA A 41 33.56 6.78 5.05
N LYS A 42 34.52 5.85 4.95
CA LYS A 42 34.26 4.44 4.62
C LYS A 42 33.52 3.72 5.74
N ASP A 43 33.84 4.01 7.00
CA ASP A 43 33.15 3.45 8.17
C ASP A 43 31.72 3.96 8.29
N ILE A 44 31.50 5.27 8.12
CA ILE A 44 30.17 5.89 8.09
C ILE A 44 29.34 5.29 6.96
N ASN A 45 29.91 5.13 5.77
CA ASN A 45 29.19 4.58 4.62
C ASN A 45 28.90 3.09 4.81
N SER A 46 29.81 2.31 5.41
CA SER A 46 29.56 0.90 5.75
C SER A 46 28.47 0.75 6.80
N SER A 47 28.48 1.61 7.82
CA SER A 47 27.47 1.66 8.88
C SER A 47 26.11 2.03 8.30
N MET A 48 26.02 3.11 7.51
CA MET A 48 24.80 3.47 6.78
C MET A 48 24.31 2.35 5.87
N LYS A 49 25.19 1.69 5.12
CA LYS A 49 24.82 0.58 4.24
C LYS A 49 24.33 -0.64 5.04
N SER A 50 24.90 -0.89 6.22
CA SER A 50 24.44 -1.94 7.14
C SER A 50 23.09 -1.62 7.78
N HIS A 51 22.84 -0.35 8.13
CA HIS A 51 21.56 0.14 8.66
C HIS A 51 20.47 0.13 7.57
N LEU A 52 20.81 0.49 6.34
CA LEU A 52 19.92 0.40 5.17
C LEU A 52 19.62 -1.06 4.82
N ALA A 53 20.62 -1.94 4.77
CA ALA A 53 20.43 -3.38 4.51
C ALA A 53 19.62 -4.09 5.63
N LYS A 54 19.75 -3.63 6.88
CA LYS A 54 18.95 -4.13 8.01
C LYS A 54 17.51 -3.61 7.97
N LYS A 55 17.29 -2.41 7.41
CA LYS A 55 15.97 -1.83 7.12
C LYS A 55 15.29 -2.50 5.91
N ASP A 56 16.08 -2.99 4.96
CA ASP A 56 15.68 -3.81 3.81
C ASP A 56 15.47 -5.30 4.16
N ARG A 57 15.36 -5.66 5.44
CA ARG A 57 14.58 -6.86 5.77
C ARG A 57 13.14 -6.54 5.41
N ASN A 58 12.83 -6.75 4.13
CA ASN A 58 11.49 -6.83 3.58
C ASN A 58 10.65 -7.51 4.65
N VAL A 59 9.68 -6.76 5.19
CA VAL A 59 8.66 -7.30 6.07
C VAL A 59 7.89 -8.30 5.20
N ALA A 60 8.40 -9.52 5.14
CA ALA A 60 7.85 -10.56 4.31
C ALA A 60 6.44 -10.83 4.84
N VAL A 61 5.53 -11.11 3.92
CA VAL A 61 4.18 -11.54 4.28
C VAL A 61 4.29 -12.97 4.83
N ASP A 62 4.70 -13.06 6.09
CA ASP A 62 4.97 -14.32 6.77
C ASP A 62 3.67 -14.93 7.31
N LYS A 63 3.70 -16.23 7.62
CA LYS A 63 2.61 -16.91 8.35
C LYS A 63 2.27 -16.18 9.67
N ASN A 64 3.27 -15.58 10.31
CA ASN A 64 3.10 -14.80 11.52
C ASN A 64 2.35 -13.49 11.28
N PHE A 65 2.56 -12.84 10.13
CA PHE A 65 1.80 -11.67 9.72
C PHE A 65 0.33 -12.02 9.54
N PHE A 66 0.01 -13.08 8.79
CA PHE A 66 -1.37 -13.53 8.62
C PHE A 66 -2.03 -13.92 9.93
N ARG A 67 -1.31 -14.59 10.84
CA ARG A 67 -1.84 -14.92 12.18
C ARG A 67 -2.22 -13.65 12.95
N LYS A 68 -1.33 -12.65 12.99
CA LYS A 68 -1.60 -11.36 13.65
C LYS A 68 -2.76 -10.61 12.97
N LEU A 69 -2.81 -10.62 11.65
CA LEU A 69 -3.88 -10.02 10.85
C LEU A 69 -5.24 -10.65 11.17
N ILE A 70 -5.32 -11.98 11.24
CA ILE A 70 -6.56 -12.70 11.56
C ILE A 70 -7.04 -12.37 12.98
N ILE A 71 -6.13 -12.24 13.94
CA ILE A 71 -6.46 -11.81 15.31
C ILE A 71 -7.06 -10.39 15.29
N LEU A 72 -6.42 -9.45 14.59
CA LEU A 72 -6.94 -8.08 14.44
C LEU A 72 -8.29 -8.06 13.72
N LEU A 73 -8.46 -8.87 12.68
CA LEU A 73 -9.71 -8.98 11.93
C LEU A 73 -10.84 -9.54 12.79
N LYS A 74 -10.54 -10.49 13.69
CA LYS A 74 -11.48 -11.05 14.65
C LYS A 74 -11.91 -10.03 15.71
N ILE A 75 -11.04 -9.07 16.05
CA ILE A 75 -11.39 -7.94 16.92
C ILE A 75 -12.28 -6.93 16.16
N LEU A 76 -12.00 -6.70 14.88
CA LEU A 76 -12.78 -5.82 14.00
C LEU A 76 -14.20 -6.33 13.79
N VAL A 77 -14.38 -7.64 13.60
CA VAL A 77 -15.68 -8.30 13.38
C VAL A 77 -15.85 -9.43 14.42
N PRO A 78 -16.30 -9.11 15.64
CA PRO A 78 -16.33 -10.08 16.74
C PRO A 78 -17.44 -11.13 16.60
N LYS A 79 -18.53 -10.80 15.91
CA LYS A 79 -19.67 -11.72 15.66
C LYS A 79 -20.23 -11.53 14.25
N VAL A 80 -20.66 -12.62 13.64
CA VAL A 80 -21.36 -12.63 12.34
C VAL A 80 -22.70 -11.89 12.35
N PHE A 81 -23.28 -11.65 13.53
CA PHE A 81 -24.48 -10.82 13.75
C PHE A 81 -24.15 -9.61 14.64
N CYS A 82 -23.20 -8.78 14.20
CA CYS A 82 -22.96 -7.46 14.80
C CYS A 82 -23.20 -6.36 13.77
N GLY A 83 -23.28 -5.12 14.24
CA GLY A 83 -23.46 -3.95 13.38
C GLY A 83 -22.44 -3.91 12.24
N GLU A 84 -21.16 -4.25 12.47
CA GLU A 84 -20.15 -4.25 11.41
C GLU A 84 -20.38 -5.33 10.34
N SER A 85 -20.83 -6.52 10.77
CA SER A 85 -21.13 -7.63 9.86
C SER A 85 -22.28 -7.29 8.91
N LEU A 86 -23.29 -6.56 9.41
CA LEU A 86 -24.38 -6.07 8.58
C LEU A 86 -23.87 -5.11 7.49
N PHE A 87 -22.95 -4.21 7.81
CA PHE A 87 -22.35 -3.34 6.80
C PHE A 87 -21.51 -4.12 5.79
N LEU A 88 -20.75 -5.14 6.21
CA LEU A 88 -20.04 -6.04 5.27
C LEU A 88 -21.00 -6.74 4.30
N VAL A 89 -22.14 -7.22 4.80
CA VAL A 89 -23.19 -7.83 3.97
C VAL A 89 -23.81 -6.78 3.05
N LEU A 90 -24.05 -5.56 3.53
CA LEU A 90 -24.62 -4.47 2.74
C LEU A 90 -23.66 -4.04 1.61
N VAL A 91 -22.36 -4.03 1.87
CA VAL A 91 -21.32 -3.86 0.83
C VAL A 91 -21.45 -4.98 -0.21
N ALA A 92 -21.44 -6.24 0.21
CA ALA A 92 -21.56 -7.37 -0.72
C ALA A 92 -22.85 -7.30 -1.56
N ALA A 93 -23.99 -6.97 -0.94
CA ALA A 93 -25.27 -6.78 -1.62
C ALA A 93 -25.22 -5.61 -2.61
N SER A 94 -24.59 -4.49 -2.26
CA SER A 94 -24.40 -3.34 -3.14
C SER A 94 -23.49 -3.66 -4.33
N LEU A 95 -22.47 -4.51 -4.16
CA LEU A 95 -21.67 -5.02 -5.29
C LEU A 95 -22.54 -5.82 -6.25
N VAL A 96 -23.32 -6.79 -5.74
CA VAL A 96 -24.21 -7.61 -6.57
C VAL A 96 -25.25 -6.73 -7.30
N ALA A 97 -25.86 -5.77 -6.59
CA ALA A 97 -26.81 -4.84 -7.18
C ALA A 97 -26.19 -4.02 -8.32
N ARG A 98 -24.94 -3.57 -8.15
CA ARG A 98 -24.19 -2.87 -9.20
C ARG A 98 -23.97 -3.75 -10.41
N THR A 99 -23.39 -4.94 -10.24
CA THR A 99 -23.12 -5.84 -11.36
C THR A 99 -24.43 -6.21 -12.10
N TYR A 100 -25.54 -6.37 -11.36
CA TYR A 100 -26.84 -6.59 -11.98
C TYR A 100 -27.34 -5.39 -12.78
N ALA A 101 -27.18 -4.17 -12.24
CA ALA A 101 -27.51 -2.93 -12.92
C ALA A 101 -26.69 -2.74 -14.21
N ASP A 102 -25.39 -3.07 -14.17
CA ASP A 102 -24.50 -3.03 -15.32
C ASP A 102 -24.95 -4.03 -16.41
N VAL A 103 -25.27 -5.27 -16.03
CA VAL A 103 -25.79 -6.29 -16.96
C VAL A 103 -27.12 -5.85 -17.57
N TRP A 104 -28.02 -5.25 -16.78
CA TRP A 104 -29.29 -4.73 -17.27
C TRP A 104 -29.07 -3.58 -18.26
N MET A 105 -28.15 -2.65 -17.94
CA MET A 105 -27.79 -1.52 -18.80
C MET A 105 -27.25 -2.00 -20.15
N ILE A 106 -26.36 -3.01 -20.16
CA ILE A 106 -25.83 -3.58 -21.41
C ILE A 106 -26.97 -4.09 -22.29
N LYS A 107 -27.90 -4.86 -21.73
CA LYS A 107 -29.04 -5.41 -22.49
C LYS A 107 -29.96 -4.32 -23.04
N ASN A 108 -30.24 -3.29 -22.23
CA ASN A 108 -31.07 -2.18 -22.66
C ASN A 108 -30.36 -1.36 -23.76
N SER A 109 -29.04 -1.15 -23.65
CA SER A 109 -28.23 -0.48 -24.69
C SER A 109 -28.29 -1.23 -26.03
N THR A 110 -28.08 -2.56 -26.03
CA THR A 110 -28.18 -3.37 -27.25
C THR A 110 -29.58 -3.37 -27.85
N SER A 111 -30.62 -3.28 -27.01
CA SER A 111 -32.01 -3.18 -27.47
C SER A 111 -32.29 -1.83 -28.14
N VAL A 112 -31.72 -0.74 -27.60
CA VAL A 112 -31.76 0.59 -28.23
C VAL A 112 -31.05 0.56 -29.58
N GLU A 113 -29.85 -0.02 -29.66
CA GLU A 113 -29.09 -0.17 -30.91
C GLU A 113 -29.88 -0.98 -31.95
N SER A 114 -30.49 -2.09 -31.53
CA SER A 114 -31.31 -2.93 -32.42
C SER A 114 -32.55 -2.20 -32.92
N ALA A 115 -33.18 -1.35 -32.10
CA ALA A 115 -34.33 -0.54 -32.50
C ALA A 115 -33.96 0.54 -33.53
N ILE A 116 -32.75 1.12 -33.43
CA ILE A 116 -32.20 2.06 -34.40
C ILE A 116 -31.97 1.36 -35.75
N ILE A 117 -31.32 0.19 -35.74
CA ILE A 117 -31.06 -0.59 -36.96
C ILE A 117 -32.39 -1.02 -37.61
N GLY A 118 -33.36 -1.46 -36.81
CA GLY A 118 -34.70 -1.83 -37.26
C GLY A 118 -35.58 -0.65 -37.68
N ARG A 119 -35.07 0.59 -37.66
CA ARG A 119 -35.76 1.84 -38.04
C ARG A 119 -37.15 2.00 -37.41
N SER A 120 -37.31 1.51 -36.18
CA SER A 120 -38.59 1.50 -35.47
C SER A 120 -38.64 2.59 -34.40
N SER A 121 -39.26 3.72 -34.75
CA SER A 121 -39.29 4.92 -33.89
C SER A 121 -40.03 4.70 -32.56
N VAL A 122 -41.00 3.77 -32.54
CA VAL A 122 -41.81 3.45 -31.36
C VAL A 122 -41.00 2.66 -30.33
N LEU A 123 -40.37 1.56 -30.77
CA LEU A 123 -39.52 0.73 -29.90
C LEU A 123 -38.30 1.52 -29.39
N PHE A 124 -37.74 2.40 -30.21
CA PHE A 124 -36.66 3.28 -29.80
C PHE A 124 -37.07 4.22 -28.65
N LYS A 125 -38.23 4.88 -28.75
CA LYS A 125 -38.74 5.79 -27.70
C LYS A 125 -39.03 5.03 -26.39
N GLU A 126 -39.58 3.83 -26.47
CA GLU A 126 -39.86 2.99 -25.29
C GLU A 126 -38.55 2.55 -24.60
N CYS A 127 -37.57 2.07 -25.37
CA CYS A 127 -36.26 1.65 -24.83
C CYS A 127 -35.49 2.84 -24.23
N LEU A 128 -35.58 4.02 -24.85
CA LEU A 128 -34.99 5.25 -24.35
C LEU A 128 -35.67 5.73 -23.05
N GLY A 129 -37.00 5.63 -22.97
CA GLY A 129 -37.75 5.93 -21.75
C GLY A 129 -37.36 5.03 -20.59
N ARG A 130 -37.23 3.71 -20.84
CA ARG A 130 -36.73 2.74 -19.84
C ARG A 130 -35.31 3.06 -19.39
N PHE A 131 -34.43 3.45 -20.32
CA PHE A 131 -33.06 3.87 -20.00
C PHE A 131 -33.04 5.10 -19.09
N ALA A 132 -33.80 6.14 -19.45
CA ALA A 132 -33.87 7.39 -18.70
C ALA A 132 -34.39 7.18 -17.27
N TYR A 133 -35.39 6.31 -17.10
CA TYR A 133 -35.93 5.97 -15.78
C TYR A 133 -34.94 5.17 -14.91
N ALA A 134 -34.10 4.33 -15.52
CA ALA A 134 -33.15 3.50 -14.79
C ALA A 134 -31.87 4.25 -14.35
N MET A 135 -31.48 5.32 -15.05
CA MET A 135 -30.26 6.10 -14.77
C MET A 135 -30.15 6.59 -13.31
N PRO A 136 -31.20 7.19 -12.69
CA PRO A 136 -31.16 7.57 -11.28
C PRO A 136 -30.92 6.38 -10.33
N TRP A 137 -31.49 5.22 -10.64
CA TRP A 137 -31.30 4.00 -9.83
C TRP A 137 -29.86 3.50 -9.88
N ILE A 138 -29.25 3.50 -11.06
CA ILE A 138 -27.84 3.10 -11.23
C ILE A 138 -26.93 4.06 -10.44
N ALA A 139 -27.16 5.37 -10.54
CA ALA A 139 -26.43 6.37 -9.79
C ALA A 139 -26.58 6.17 -8.27
N LEU A 140 -27.79 5.84 -7.79
CA LEU A 140 -28.06 5.60 -6.38
C LEU A 140 -27.34 4.35 -5.86
N VAL A 141 -27.37 3.23 -6.60
CA VAL A 141 -26.57 2.02 -6.25
C VAL A 141 -25.08 2.35 -6.19
N ASN A 142 -24.60 3.19 -7.10
CA ASN A 142 -23.20 3.58 -7.11
C ASN A 142 -22.80 4.36 -5.86
N ASN A 143 -23.60 5.37 -5.50
CA ASN A 143 -23.39 6.18 -4.32
C ASN A 143 -23.61 5.40 -3.02
N ALA A 144 -24.59 4.49 -2.99
CA ALA A 144 -24.85 3.61 -1.86
C ALA A 144 -23.63 2.72 -1.56
N LEU A 145 -22.94 2.18 -2.58
CA LEU A 145 -21.69 1.46 -2.32
C LEU A 145 -20.68 2.37 -1.65
N LYS A 146 -20.40 3.54 -2.25
CA LYS A 146 -19.38 4.47 -1.73
C LYS A 146 -19.66 4.81 -0.28
N TYR A 147 -20.92 5.16 0.02
CA TYR A 147 -21.36 5.44 1.38
C TYR A 147 -21.15 4.26 2.34
N THR A 148 -21.60 3.05 1.94
CA THR A 148 -21.46 1.85 2.79
C THR A 148 -20.00 1.50 3.06
N LEU A 149 -19.12 1.73 2.09
CA LEU A 149 -17.68 1.50 2.25
C LEU A 149 -17.02 2.47 3.23
N GLU A 150 -17.32 3.76 3.10
CA GLU A 150 -16.77 4.77 4.00
C GLU A 150 -17.32 4.60 5.43
N GLU A 151 -18.60 4.26 5.58
CA GLU A 151 -19.19 3.94 6.88
C GLU A 151 -18.56 2.69 7.49
N LEU A 152 -18.24 1.67 6.69
CA LEU A 152 -17.53 0.48 7.16
C LEU A 152 -16.12 0.82 7.68
N LYS A 153 -15.35 1.64 6.95
CA LYS A 153 -14.03 2.13 7.37
C LYS A 153 -14.10 2.85 8.72
N LEU A 154 -15.08 3.74 8.87
CA LEU A 154 -15.28 4.51 10.09
C LEU A 154 -15.60 3.60 11.29
N ARG A 155 -16.46 2.61 11.09
CA ARG A 155 -16.83 1.65 12.15
C ARG A 155 -15.67 0.77 12.56
N PHE A 156 -14.89 0.26 11.61
CA PHE A 156 -13.67 -0.49 11.88
C PHE A 156 -12.68 0.33 12.71
N ARG A 157 -12.43 1.58 12.32
CA ARG A 157 -11.60 2.51 13.09
C ARG A 157 -12.14 2.69 14.49
N LYS A 158 -13.42 3.04 14.64
CA LYS A 158 -14.05 3.26 15.95
C LYS A 158 -13.88 2.05 16.87
N ARG A 159 -14.13 0.84 16.37
CA ARG A 159 -13.99 -0.39 17.15
C ARG A 159 -12.55 -0.65 17.57
N LEU A 160 -11.63 -0.60 16.62
CA LEU A 160 -10.23 -0.92 16.88
C LEU A 160 -9.62 0.11 17.84
N SER A 161 -9.89 1.40 17.64
CA SER A 161 -9.46 2.46 18.54
C SER A 161 -10.02 2.25 19.94
N LEU A 162 -11.32 2.03 20.11
CA LEU A 162 -11.93 1.81 21.44
C LEU A 162 -11.33 0.59 22.15
N TYR A 163 -11.11 -0.51 21.43
CA TYR A 163 -10.49 -1.71 22.00
C TYR A 163 -9.05 -1.46 22.45
N LEU A 164 -8.25 -0.74 21.64
CA LEU A 164 -6.87 -0.43 21.98
C LEU A 164 -6.77 0.58 23.12
N TYR A 165 -7.63 1.61 23.15
CA TYR A 165 -7.70 2.57 24.25
C TYR A 165 -8.11 1.92 25.56
N ASP A 166 -9.09 1.01 25.55
CA ASP A 166 -9.51 0.26 26.74
C ASP A 166 -8.35 -0.56 27.32
N GLN A 167 -7.57 -1.24 26.47
CA GLN A 167 -6.38 -1.99 26.91
C GLN A 167 -5.24 -1.07 27.37
N TYR A 168 -5.03 0.05 26.68
CA TYR A 168 -3.96 0.99 26.99
C TYR A 168 -4.17 1.67 28.35
N LEU A 169 -5.41 2.06 28.65
CA LEU A 169 -5.79 2.71 29.90
C LEU A 169 -6.04 1.74 31.06
N LYS A 170 -5.86 0.42 30.85
CA LYS A 170 -6.10 -0.57 31.88
C LYS A 170 -4.95 -0.65 32.88
N GLY A 171 -5.21 -0.21 34.12
CA GLY A 171 -4.26 -0.31 35.24
C GLY A 171 -2.99 0.51 35.01
N TYR A 172 -1.82 -0.10 35.23
CA TYR A 172 -0.51 0.56 35.04
C TYR A 172 0.08 0.40 33.64
N THR A 173 -0.68 -0.18 32.69
CA THR A 173 -0.23 -0.49 31.32
C THR A 173 0.27 0.75 30.58
N TYR A 174 -0.44 1.88 30.72
CA TYR A 174 -0.01 3.19 30.20
C TYR A 174 1.44 3.53 30.58
N TYR A 175 1.77 3.43 31.86
CA TYR A 175 3.10 3.79 32.38
C TYR A 175 4.16 2.75 31.96
N GLN A 176 3.81 1.47 32.00
CA GLN A 176 4.72 0.39 31.61
C GLN A 176 5.13 0.49 30.15
N ILE A 177 4.19 0.74 29.24
CA ILE A 177 4.51 0.80 27.81
C ILE A 177 5.26 2.09 27.47
N ASN A 178 4.95 3.22 28.11
CA ASN A 178 5.60 4.50 27.81
C ASN A 178 7.02 4.61 28.43
N THR A 179 7.22 4.07 29.64
CA THR A 179 8.46 4.27 30.40
C THR A 179 9.34 3.03 30.51
N LEU A 180 8.77 1.82 30.50
CA LEU A 180 9.50 0.57 30.77
C LEU A 180 9.72 -0.32 29.53
N ASP A 181 8.90 -0.20 28.49
CA ASP A 181 8.98 -1.05 27.29
C ASP A 181 9.50 -0.28 26.06
N SER A 182 10.80 -0.43 25.76
CA SER A 182 11.41 0.18 24.57
C SER A 182 11.10 -0.53 23.25
N ARG A 183 10.34 -1.64 23.27
CA ARG A 183 9.98 -2.38 22.04
C ARG A 183 8.89 -1.70 21.22
N ILE A 184 8.04 -0.90 21.86
CA ILE A 184 6.92 -0.19 21.23
C ILE A 184 7.25 1.29 21.22
N SER A 185 7.88 1.75 20.14
CA SER A 185 8.16 3.18 19.92
C SER A 185 6.91 3.90 19.40
N ASN A 186 6.65 5.12 19.85
CA ASN A 186 5.60 6.02 19.33
C ASN A 186 4.18 5.44 19.45
N ILE A 187 3.78 5.10 20.66
CA ILE A 187 2.47 4.52 20.99
C ILE A 187 1.31 5.43 20.56
N ASP A 188 1.47 6.75 20.71
CA ASP A 188 0.44 7.71 20.31
C ASP A 188 0.16 7.67 18.81
N GLN A 189 1.21 7.50 17.99
CA GLN A 189 1.07 7.32 16.54
C GLN A 189 0.40 5.98 16.20
N LEU A 190 0.73 4.93 16.96
CA LEU A 190 0.13 3.63 16.78
C LEU A 190 -1.38 3.64 17.07
N LEU A 191 -1.81 4.25 18.18
CA LEU A 191 -3.23 4.31 18.57
C LEU A 191 -4.08 5.22 17.67
N THR A 192 -3.44 6.14 16.95
CA THR A 192 -4.12 7.12 16.10
C THR A 192 -3.96 6.80 14.61
N GLN A 193 -2.83 7.20 14.02
CA GLN A 193 -2.61 7.17 12.59
C GLN A 193 -2.50 5.75 12.04
N ASP A 194 -1.81 4.85 12.75
CA ASP A 194 -1.59 3.50 12.23
C ASP A 194 -2.87 2.66 12.27
N VAL A 195 -3.69 2.83 13.31
CA VAL A 195 -5.03 2.23 13.39
C VAL A 195 -5.92 2.73 12.26
N GLU A 196 -5.92 4.04 11.98
CA GLU A 196 -6.68 4.61 10.87
C GLU A 196 -6.24 4.06 9.52
N LYS A 197 -4.93 4.07 9.25
CA LYS A 197 -4.37 3.53 8.00
C LYS A 197 -4.68 2.05 7.84
N PHE A 198 -4.51 1.26 8.91
CA PHE A 198 -4.80 -0.16 8.92
C PHE A 198 -6.27 -0.45 8.58
N CYS A 199 -7.21 0.22 9.25
CA CYS A 199 -8.65 0.01 9.00
C CYS A 199 -9.05 0.37 7.56
N THR A 200 -8.52 1.48 7.04
CA THR A 200 -8.74 1.90 5.65
C THR A 200 -8.17 0.87 4.67
N SER A 201 -6.93 0.43 4.86
CA SER A 201 -6.30 -0.58 4.00
C SER A 201 -7.05 -1.93 4.02
N VAL A 202 -7.53 -2.37 5.18
CA VAL A 202 -8.31 -3.62 5.29
C VAL A 202 -9.64 -3.52 4.54
N ALA A 203 -10.37 -2.42 4.70
CA ALA A 203 -11.62 -2.20 3.97
C ALA A 203 -11.39 -2.08 2.47
N ASP A 204 -10.38 -1.32 2.04
CA ASP A 204 -10.05 -1.17 0.62
C ASP A 204 -9.62 -2.50 0.00
N LEU A 205 -8.79 -3.29 0.69
CA LEU A 205 -8.40 -4.63 0.26
C LEU A 205 -9.60 -5.54 0.07
N TYR A 206 -10.54 -5.55 1.02
CA TYR A 206 -11.79 -6.32 0.90
C TYR A 206 -12.54 -5.95 -0.37
N THR A 207 -12.67 -4.66 -0.70
CA THR A 207 -13.41 -4.23 -1.89
C THR A 207 -12.69 -4.49 -3.19
N ASN A 208 -11.38 -4.25 -3.23
CA ASN A 208 -10.57 -4.40 -4.43
C ASN A 208 -10.46 -5.87 -4.84
N ILE A 209 -10.60 -6.81 -3.90
CA ILE A 209 -10.70 -8.24 -4.19
C ILE A 209 -12.14 -8.63 -4.53
N SER A 210 -13.12 -8.17 -3.75
CA SER A 210 -14.51 -8.63 -3.88
C SER A 210 -15.19 -8.19 -5.18
N LYS A 211 -14.90 -6.97 -5.68
CA LYS A 211 -15.45 -6.44 -6.94
C LYS A 211 -15.15 -7.36 -8.14
N PRO A 212 -13.89 -7.58 -8.53
CA PRO A 212 -13.59 -8.41 -9.70
C PRO A 212 -14.03 -9.86 -9.50
N PHE A 213 -13.95 -10.39 -8.28
CA PHE A 213 -14.40 -11.75 -7.99
C PHE A 213 -15.90 -11.94 -8.26
N LEU A 214 -16.73 -11.03 -7.76
CA LEU A 214 -18.18 -11.08 -7.99
C LEU A 214 -18.53 -10.82 -9.46
N ASP A 215 -17.85 -9.87 -10.10
CA ASP A 215 -18.05 -9.58 -11.53
C ASP A 215 -17.75 -10.82 -12.39
N ILE A 216 -16.61 -11.49 -12.17
CA ILE A 216 -16.25 -12.72 -12.89
C ILE A 216 -17.32 -13.80 -12.73
N ILE A 217 -17.81 -14.05 -11.50
CA ILE A 217 -18.82 -15.08 -11.25
C ILE A 217 -20.14 -14.76 -11.96
N ILE A 218 -20.62 -13.51 -11.85
CA ILE A 218 -21.90 -13.11 -12.43
C ILE A 218 -21.82 -13.12 -13.96
N TYR A 219 -20.76 -12.55 -14.55
CA TYR A 219 -20.57 -12.55 -15.99
C TYR A 219 -20.39 -13.96 -16.55
N ALA A 220 -19.61 -14.82 -15.88
CA ALA A 220 -19.46 -16.22 -16.29
C ALA A 220 -20.81 -16.95 -16.33
N ARG A 221 -21.66 -16.76 -15.31
CA ARG A 221 -23.01 -17.34 -15.28
C ARG A 221 -23.91 -16.78 -16.37
N LYS A 222 -23.90 -15.46 -16.60
CA LYS A 222 -24.73 -14.83 -17.64
C LYS A 222 -24.31 -15.26 -19.04
N LEU A 223 -23.01 -15.30 -19.31
CA LEU A 223 -22.47 -15.71 -20.61
C LEU A 223 -22.72 -17.19 -20.88
N SER A 224 -22.57 -18.05 -19.86
CA SER A 224 -22.91 -19.48 -19.94
C SER A 224 -24.38 -19.71 -20.30
N GLY A 225 -25.28 -18.90 -19.74
CA GLY A 225 -26.72 -19.00 -20.05
C GLY A 225 -27.11 -18.51 -21.45
N SER A 226 -26.29 -17.68 -22.11
CA SER A 226 -26.59 -17.13 -23.44
C SER A 226 -25.90 -17.86 -24.60
N ILE A 227 -24.65 -18.30 -24.42
CA ILE A 227 -23.81 -18.91 -25.48
C ILE A 227 -23.48 -20.39 -25.15
N GLY A 228 -23.78 -20.85 -23.94
CA GLY A 228 -23.36 -22.16 -23.42
C GLY A 228 -22.08 -22.08 -22.59
N PRO A 229 -21.79 -23.10 -21.76
CA PRO A 229 -20.66 -23.08 -20.81
C PRO A 229 -19.28 -23.10 -21.48
N SER A 230 -19.22 -23.47 -22.76
CA SER A 230 -17.99 -23.62 -23.54
C SER A 230 -17.22 -22.30 -23.72
N GLY A 231 -17.93 -21.18 -23.91
CA GLY A 231 -17.30 -19.86 -24.11
C GLY A 231 -16.58 -19.33 -22.86
N PRO A 232 -17.27 -19.18 -21.72
CA PRO A 232 -16.66 -18.72 -20.48
C PRO A 232 -15.54 -19.64 -19.97
N SER A 233 -15.73 -20.96 -20.08
CA SER A 233 -14.74 -21.93 -19.62
C SER A 233 -13.45 -21.87 -20.44
N LEU A 234 -13.54 -21.69 -21.76
CA LEU A 234 -12.37 -21.50 -22.62
C LEU A 234 -11.62 -20.20 -22.28
N LEU A 235 -12.33 -19.11 -21.97
CA LEU A 235 -11.72 -17.84 -21.55
C LEU A 235 -10.97 -17.95 -20.21
N VAL A 236 -11.59 -18.61 -19.23
CA VAL A 236 -10.94 -18.85 -17.92
C VAL A 236 -9.72 -19.76 -18.10
N LEU A 237 -9.85 -20.83 -18.90
CA LEU A 237 -8.75 -21.74 -19.20
C LEU A 237 -7.60 -21.02 -19.90
N TYR A 238 -7.89 -20.18 -20.90
CA TYR A 238 -6.90 -19.35 -21.58
C TYR A 238 -6.17 -18.43 -20.60
N LEU A 239 -6.90 -17.77 -19.70
CA LEU A 239 -6.31 -16.86 -18.71
C LEU A 239 -5.40 -17.60 -17.71
N VAL A 240 -5.81 -18.79 -17.26
CA VAL A 240 -4.99 -19.63 -16.36
C VAL A 240 -3.75 -20.15 -17.07
N CYS A 241 -3.88 -20.67 -18.30
CA CYS A 241 -2.76 -21.14 -19.11
C CYS A 241 -1.78 -20.00 -19.41
N SER A 242 -2.27 -18.84 -19.84
CA SER A 242 -1.45 -17.65 -20.08
C SER A 242 -0.75 -17.18 -18.80
N GLY A 243 -1.46 -17.13 -17.67
CA GLY A 243 -0.88 -16.76 -16.38
C GLY A 243 0.23 -17.71 -15.93
N LEU A 244 0.06 -19.03 -16.12
CA LEU A 244 1.07 -20.03 -15.78
C LEU A 244 2.30 -19.99 -16.70
N VAL A 245 2.11 -19.68 -17.99
CA VAL A 245 3.20 -19.55 -18.96
C VAL A 245 3.97 -18.24 -18.76
N LEU A 246 3.29 -17.14 -18.45
CA LEU A 246 3.92 -15.82 -18.27
C LEU A 246 4.61 -15.65 -16.90
N THR A 247 4.21 -16.45 -15.91
CA THR A 247 4.85 -16.49 -14.58
C THR A 247 6.06 -17.44 -14.54
N ARG A 248 6.32 -18.17 -15.63
CA ARG A 248 7.52 -18.99 -15.86
C ARG A 248 8.53 -18.22 -16.70
#